data_AF-A0A4Q5XJT7-F1
#
_entry.id   AF-A0A4Q5XJT7-F1
#
_cell.length_a   1.000
_cell.length_b   1.000
_cell.length_c   1.000
_cell.angle_alpha   90.00
_cell.angle_beta   90.00
_cell.angle_gamma   90.00
#
_symmetry.space_group_name_H-M   'P 1'
#
loop_
_entity.id
_entity.type
_entity.pdbx_description
1 polymer ?
#
loop_
_entity_poly.entity_id
_entity_poly.type
_entity_poly.pdbx_seq_one_letter_code
_entity_poly.pdbx_strand_id
1 'polypeptide(L)'
;MQHRSFRADDRLNQINDRDDMWGPLLFLRPDRRQPMSPARVLVICGLLGAFYGTLGNVVIALLTRTGVGYRPPFFVMPGLLTAMYFVCGELSLVAAWNRRARLMSRRLDWSQLTGRPLSQPRDDQETAE
;
A
#
# COMPACT_ATOMS: atom_id res chain seq x y z
N MET A 1 22.85 -13.91 -6.20
CA MET A 1 21.71 -14.12 -5.27
C MET A 1 20.57 -13.10 -5.49
N GLN A 2 20.16 -12.80 -6.74
CA GLN A 2 19.14 -11.76 -7.03
C GLN A 2 17.74 -12.31 -7.35
N HIS A 3 17.54 -13.63 -7.41
CA HIS A 3 16.27 -14.23 -7.85
C HIS A 3 15.18 -14.36 -6.76
N ARG A 4 15.51 -14.19 -5.46
CA ARG A 4 14.51 -14.37 -4.39
C ARG A 4 13.64 -13.13 -4.12
N SER A 5 14.15 -11.92 -4.30
CA SER A 5 13.37 -10.69 -4.03
C SER A 5 12.23 -10.49 -5.03
N PHE A 6 12.40 -10.97 -6.26
CA PHE A 6 11.40 -10.82 -7.32
C PHE A 6 10.04 -11.45 -6.95
N ARG A 7 10.06 -12.65 -6.34
CA ARG A 7 8.82 -13.36 -5.97
C ARG A 7 8.01 -12.67 -4.86
N ALA A 8 8.67 -12.00 -3.91
CA ALA A 8 7.98 -11.32 -2.82
C ALA A 8 7.33 -10.03 -3.31
N ASP A 9 8.05 -9.24 -4.13
CA ASP A 9 7.52 -8.04 -4.76
C ASP A 9 6.32 -8.36 -5.66
N ASP A 10 6.36 -9.46 -6.42
CA ASP A 10 5.26 -9.87 -7.29
C ASP A 10 3.98 -10.21 -6.51
N ARG A 11 4.09 -10.94 -5.39
CA ARG A 11 2.93 -11.25 -4.54
C ARG A 11 2.33 -9.99 -3.91
N LEU A 12 3.17 -9.07 -3.43
CA LEU A 12 2.71 -7.79 -2.90
C LEU A 12 2.00 -6.95 -3.98
N ASN A 13 2.54 -6.97 -5.21
CA ASN A 13 1.92 -6.30 -6.34
C ASN A 13 0.59 -6.93 -6.75
N GLN A 14 0.46 -8.26 -6.72
CA GLN A 14 -0.81 -8.95 -6.98
C GLN A 14 -1.88 -8.58 -5.96
N ILE A 15 -1.53 -8.53 -4.67
CA ILE A 15 -2.47 -8.12 -3.61
C ILE A 15 -2.90 -6.66 -3.83
N ASN A 16 -1.95 -5.76 -4.08
CA ASN A 16 -2.26 -4.35 -4.35
C ASN A 16 -3.01 -4.12 -5.67
N ASP A 17 -3.05 -5.11 -6.57
CA ASP A 17 -3.75 -5.00 -7.84
C ASP A 17 -5.24 -5.35 -7.76
N ARG A 18 -5.65 -6.04 -6.71
CA ARG A 18 -7.05 -6.40 -6.50
C ARG A 18 -7.80 -5.20 -5.96
N ASP A 19 -8.79 -4.74 -6.70
CA ASP A 19 -9.64 -3.59 -6.35
C ASP A 19 -10.30 -3.79 -4.98
N ASP A 20 -10.68 -5.04 -4.68
CA ASP A 20 -11.26 -5.45 -3.40
C ASP A 20 -10.36 -5.16 -2.19
N MET A 21 -9.02 -5.16 -2.38
CA MET A 21 -8.07 -4.89 -1.30
C MET A 21 -7.96 -3.40 -0.97
N TRP A 22 -8.40 -2.52 -1.86
CA TRP A 22 -8.41 -1.08 -1.60
C TRP A 22 -9.65 -0.65 -0.82
N GLY A 23 -10.75 -1.40 -0.94
CA GLY A 23 -12.02 -1.11 -0.27
C GLY A 23 -12.43 0.36 -0.42
N PRO A 24 -12.65 1.10 0.68
CA PRO A 24 -13.07 2.49 0.61
C PRO A 24 -12.00 3.44 0.05
N LEU A 25 -10.73 3.00 -0.04
CA LEU A 25 -9.61 3.82 -0.52
C LEU A 25 -9.37 3.66 -2.03
N LEU A 26 -10.28 3.02 -2.76
CA LEU A 26 -10.13 2.77 -4.20
C LEU A 26 -9.89 4.04 -5.02
N PHE A 27 -10.48 5.17 -4.62
CA PHE A 27 -10.29 6.47 -5.29
C PHE A 27 -8.87 7.04 -5.13
N LEU A 28 -8.09 6.56 -4.16
CA LEU A 28 -6.68 6.94 -3.96
C LEU A 28 -5.73 6.02 -4.72
N ARG A 29 -6.23 4.99 -5.40
CA ARG A 29 -5.39 4.04 -6.13
C ARG A 29 -4.71 4.71 -7.34
N PRO A 30 -3.38 4.65 -7.48
CA PRO A 30 -2.71 5.02 -8.72
C PRO A 30 -3.07 4.08 -9.87
N ASP A 31 -2.98 4.58 -11.09
CA ASP A 31 -2.81 3.71 -12.25
C ASP A 31 -1.57 2.81 -12.03
N ARG A 32 -1.62 1.54 -12.46
CA ARG A 32 -0.52 0.57 -12.37
C ARG A 32 0.80 1.09 -12.98
N ARG A 33 0.72 2.04 -13.91
CA ARG A 33 1.87 2.67 -14.58
C ARG A 33 2.36 3.92 -13.87
N GLN A 34 1.57 4.49 -12.96
CA GLN A 34 1.89 5.71 -12.26
C GLN A 34 2.64 5.40 -10.95
N PRO A 35 3.78 6.05 -10.68
CA PRO A 35 4.42 5.94 -9.38
C PRO A 35 3.51 6.52 -8.29
N MET A 36 3.53 5.90 -7.12
CA MET A 36 2.81 6.37 -5.95
C MET A 36 3.53 7.60 -5.38
N SER A 37 2.86 8.76 -5.38
CA SER A 37 3.41 10.00 -4.85
C SER A 37 3.44 10.00 -3.32
N PRO A 38 4.45 10.59 -2.65
CA PRO A 38 4.51 10.67 -1.17
C PRO A 38 3.28 11.32 -0.54
N ALA A 39 2.71 12.34 -1.19
CA ALA A 39 1.49 13.02 -0.71
C ALA A 39 0.30 12.06 -0.62
N ARG A 40 0.10 11.23 -1.66
CA ARG A 40 -0.94 10.19 -1.68
C ARG A 40 -0.72 9.13 -0.61
N VAL A 41 0.54 8.70 -0.39
CA VAL A 41 0.90 7.76 0.69
C VAL A 41 0.55 8.36 2.05
N LEU A 42 0.90 9.63 2.28
CA LEU A 42 0.59 10.33 3.52
C LEU A 42 -0.92 10.42 3.76
N VAL A 43 -1.72 10.68 2.72
CA VAL A 43 -3.19 10.68 2.83
C VAL A 43 -3.71 9.30 3.19
N ILE A 44 -3.26 8.23 2.51
CA ILE A 44 -3.68 6.85 2.82
C ILE A 44 -3.33 6.48 4.26
N CYS A 45 -2.06 6.68 4.65
CA CYS A 45 -1.59 6.38 6.00
C CYS A 45 -2.28 7.25 7.06
N GLY A 46 -2.59 8.51 6.74
CA GLY A 46 -3.35 9.41 7.61
C GLY A 46 -4.78 8.95 7.82
N LEU A 47 -5.48 8.52 6.77
CA LEU A 47 -6.84 7.98 6.89
C LEU A 47 -6.85 6.69 7.73
N LEU A 48 -5.94 5.75 7.46
CA LEU A 48 -5.83 4.51 8.21
C LEU A 48 -5.40 4.75 9.66
N GLY A 49 -4.37 5.58 9.87
CA GLY A 49 -3.86 5.92 11.19
C GLY A 49 -4.88 6.70 12.03
N ALA A 50 -5.63 7.63 11.43
CA ALA A 50 -6.73 8.31 12.09
C ALA A 50 -7.84 7.34 12.50
N PHE A 51 -8.28 6.48 11.57
CA PHE A 51 -9.34 5.50 11.84
C PHE A 51 -8.94 4.50 12.93
N TYR A 52 -7.81 3.80 12.76
CA TYR A 52 -7.37 2.80 13.74
C TYR A 52 -6.88 3.42 15.05
N GLY A 53 -6.32 4.63 15.01
CA GLY A 53 -5.88 5.34 16.22
C GLY A 53 -7.04 5.84 17.06
N THR A 54 -8.09 6.35 16.42
CA THR A 54 -9.32 6.71 17.15
C THR A 54 -10.03 5.48 17.70
N LEU A 55 -10.10 4.38 16.93
CA LEU A 55 -10.62 3.11 17.42
C LEU A 55 -9.81 2.59 18.64
N GLY A 56 -8.49 2.65 18.57
CA GLY A 56 -7.60 2.30 19.68
C GLY A 56 -7.84 3.15 20.92
N ASN A 57 -8.02 4.47 20.76
CA ASN A 57 -8.40 5.35 21.87
C ASN A 57 -9.72 4.96 22.51
N VAL A 58 -10.73 4.58 21.72
CA VAL A 58 -12.03 4.11 22.24
C VAL A 58 -11.84 2.83 23.05
N VAL A 59 -11.09 1.86 22.53
CA VAL A 59 -10.78 0.61 23.26
C VAL A 59 -10.07 0.90 24.58
N ILE A 60 -9.04 1.75 24.57
CA ILE A 60 -8.33 2.15 25.80
C ILE A 60 -9.26 2.86 26.78
N ALA A 61 -10.11 3.77 26.29
CA ALA A 61 -11.07 4.48 27.14
C ALA A 61 -12.08 3.52 27.80
N LEU A 62 -12.50 2.46 27.10
CA LEU A 62 -13.37 1.42 27.66
C LEU A 62 -12.65 0.57 28.71
N LEU A 63 -11.39 0.19 28.46
CA LEU A 63 -10.58 -0.62 29.38
C LEU A 63 -10.15 0.14 30.65
N THR A 64 -9.86 1.43 30.52
CA THR A 64 -9.37 2.28 31.63
C THR A 64 -10.50 2.88 32.48
N ARG A 65 -11.77 2.62 32.16
CA ARG A 65 -12.92 3.07 32.98
C ARG A 65 -12.87 2.63 34.45
N THR A 66 -12.10 1.59 34.76
CA THR A 66 -11.98 0.99 36.10
C THR A 66 -10.80 1.50 36.94
N GLY A 67 -9.93 2.37 36.41
CA GLY A 67 -8.74 2.84 37.13
C GLY A 67 -8.48 4.34 36.97
N VAL A 68 -8.11 5.00 38.07
CA VAL A 68 -7.64 6.41 38.08
C VAL A 68 -6.22 6.44 37.51
N GLY A 69 -6.11 6.51 36.19
CA GLY A 69 -4.82 6.46 35.50
C GLY A 69 -4.77 7.38 34.28
N TYR A 70 -3.61 8.01 34.10
CA TYR A 70 -3.28 9.00 33.07
C TYR A 70 -3.95 8.78 31.70
N ARG A 71 -4.73 9.79 31.29
CA ARG A 71 -5.28 10.11 29.96
C ARG A 71 -4.25 10.40 28.86
N PRO A 72 -3.74 9.50 28.00
CA PRO A 72 -2.92 9.96 26.88
C PRO A 72 -3.73 10.94 26.00
N PRO A 73 -3.11 12.00 25.45
CA PRO A 73 -3.80 12.94 24.60
C PRO A 73 -4.40 12.24 23.37
N PHE A 74 -5.61 12.65 23.00
CA PHE A 74 -6.41 12.00 21.94
C PHE A 74 -5.66 11.87 20.60
N PHE A 75 -4.78 12.81 20.27
CA PHE A 75 -4.05 12.82 18.98
C PHE A 75 -2.79 11.95 18.95
N VAL A 76 -2.31 11.47 20.10
CA VAL A 76 -1.04 10.73 20.16
C VAL A 76 -1.16 9.39 19.43
N MET A 77 -2.20 8.61 19.70
CA MET A 77 -2.39 7.31 19.04
C MET A 77 -2.60 7.42 17.52
N PRO A 78 -3.52 8.28 17.02
CA PRO A 78 -3.65 8.56 15.59
C PRO A 78 -2.33 9.00 14.92
N GLY A 79 -1.62 9.93 15.55
CA GLY A 79 -0.37 10.45 15.02
C GLY A 79 0.71 9.37 14.94
N LEU A 80 0.86 8.58 16.00
CA LEU A 80 1.84 7.49 16.08
C LEU A 80 1.56 6.41 15.04
N LEU A 81 0.31 5.95 14.92
CA LEU A 81 -0.05 4.94 13.91
C LEU A 81 0.12 5.47 12.49
N THR A 82 -0.24 6.74 12.23
CA THR A 82 -0.01 7.36 10.92
C THR A 82 1.47 7.35 10.55
N ALA A 83 2.34 7.77 11.47
CA ALA A 83 3.78 7.78 11.26
C ALA A 83 4.34 6.36 11.04
N MET A 84 3.90 5.39 11.84
CA MET A 84 4.29 3.99 11.70
C MET A 84 3.88 3.41 10.35
N TYR A 85 2.62 3.60 9.94
CA TYR A 85 2.13 3.15 8.64
C TYR A 85 2.84 3.83 7.49
N PHE A 86 3.15 5.12 7.61
CA PHE A 86 3.91 5.84 6.59
C PHE A 86 5.30 5.24 6.40
N VAL A 87 6.07 5.05 7.47
CA VAL A 87 7.43 4.49 7.39
C VAL A 87 7.39 3.06 6.88
N CYS A 88 6.53 2.20 7.42
CA CYS A 88 6.42 0.82 6.98
C CYS A 88 5.93 0.72 5.54
N GLY A 89 4.94 1.53 5.15
CA GLY A 89 4.37 1.57 3.81
C GLY A 89 5.37 2.06 2.76
N GLU A 90 6.11 3.12 3.05
CA GLU A 90 7.18 3.65 2.19
C GLU A 90 8.26 2.59 1.90
N LEU A 91 8.74 1.91 2.95
CA LEU A 91 9.80 0.91 2.83
C LEU A 91 9.36 -0.40 2.16
N SER A 92 8.06 -0.70 2.17
CA SER A 92 7.51 -1.96 1.63
C SER A 92 6.69 -1.72 0.36
N LEU A 93 5.41 -1.37 0.50
CA LEU A 93 4.42 -1.29 -0.57
C LEU A 93 4.80 -0.24 -1.61
N VAL A 94 5.19 0.96 -1.17
CA VAL A 94 5.52 2.07 -2.09
C VAL A 94 6.79 1.75 -2.87
N ALA A 95 7.82 1.22 -2.20
CA ALA A 95 9.06 0.80 -2.85
C ALA A 95 8.79 -0.28 -3.92
N ALA A 96 8.00 -1.31 -3.59
CA ALA A 96 7.63 -2.37 -4.53
C ALA A 96 6.79 -1.84 -5.71
N TRP A 97 5.79 -1.00 -5.43
CA TRP A 97 4.94 -0.36 -6.44
C TRP A 97 5.76 0.50 -7.40
N ASN A 98 6.62 1.37 -6.88
CA ASN A 98 7.43 2.27 -7.70
C ASN A 98 8.49 1.52 -8.52
N ARG A 99 9.03 0.40 -8.01
CA ARG A 99 9.86 -0.50 -8.83
C ARG A 99 9.06 -1.06 -10.01
N ARG A 100 7.86 -1.57 -9.77
CA ARG A 100 6.99 -2.11 -10.81
C ARG A 100 6.57 -1.06 -11.84
N ALA A 101 6.11 0.11 -11.41
CA ALA A 101 5.68 1.19 -12.30
C ALA A 101 6.80 1.57 -13.28
N ARG A 102 8.05 1.68 -12.80
CA ARG A 102 9.24 1.92 -13.65
C ARG A 102 9.53 0.80 -14.64
N LEU A 103 9.32 -0.46 -14.25
CA LEU A 103 9.50 -1.59 -15.16
C LEU A 103 8.42 -1.60 -16.25
N MET A 104 7.17 -1.28 -15.89
CA MET A 104 6.06 -1.22 -16.83
C MET A 104 6.21 -0.06 -17.81
N SER A 105 6.61 1.13 -17.34
CA SER A 105 6.87 2.27 -18.23
C SER A 105 7.96 1.95 -19.25
N ARG A 106 9.09 1.39 -18.81
CA ARG A 106 10.19 0.98 -19.70
C ARG A 106 9.77 -0.06 -20.75
N ARG A 107 8.92 -1.02 -20.38
CA ARG A 107 8.42 -2.03 -21.33
C ARG A 107 7.53 -1.38 -22.40
N LEU A 108 6.68 -0.45 -22.01
CA LEU A 108 5.83 0.30 -22.94
C LEU A 108 6.68 1.15 -23.88
N ASP A 109 7.63 1.92 -23.35
CA ASP A 109 8.55 2.73 -24.15
C ASP A 109 9.30 1.87 -25.17
N TRP A 110 9.78 0.69 -24.76
CA TRP A 110 10.44 -0.26 -25.66
C TRP A 110 9.52 -0.82 -26.76
N SER A 111 8.27 -1.15 -26.42
CA SER A 111 7.29 -1.61 -27.41
C SER A 111 6.96 -0.53 -28.45
N GLN A 112 6.87 0.73 -28.01
CA GLN A 112 6.65 1.88 -28.89
C GLN A 112 7.84 2.11 -29.81
N LEU A 113 9.07 2.03 -29.29
CA LEU A 113 10.29 2.20 -30.07
C LEU A 113 10.51 1.10 -31.12
N THR A 114 10.12 -0.15 -30.80
CA THR A 114 10.38 -1.30 -31.68
C THR A 114 9.22 -1.66 -32.60
N GLY A 115 8.03 -1.08 -32.39
CA GLY A 115 6.80 -1.46 -33.08
C GLY A 115 6.34 -2.90 -32.79
N ARG A 116 6.98 -3.60 -31.84
CA ARG A 116 6.58 -4.95 -31.45
C ARG A 116 5.50 -4.87 -30.38
N PRO A 117 4.38 -5.60 -30.54
CA PRO A 117 3.37 -5.67 -29.49
C PRO A 117 3.98 -6.27 -28.21
N LEU A 118 3.59 -5.74 -27.05
CA LEU A 118 3.94 -6.34 -25.76
C LEU A 118 3.39 -7.76 -25.73
N SER A 119 4.23 -8.73 -25.35
CA SER A 119 3.76 -10.07 -25.02
C SER A 119 2.65 -9.94 -23.98
N GLN A 120 1.46 -10.45 -24.29
CA GLN A 120 0.37 -10.42 -23.31
C GLN A 120 0.84 -11.11 -22.03
N PRO A 121 0.54 -10.55 -20.85
CA PRO A 121 0.67 -11.27 -19.60
C PRO A 121 -0.02 -12.63 -19.78
N ARG A 122 0.68 -13.71 -19.45
CA ARG A 122 0.16 -15.06 -19.61
C ARG A 122 -0.87 -15.29 -18.51
N ASP A 123 -2.08 -14.78 -18.71
CA ASP A 123 -3.20 -14.87 -17.77
C ASP A 123 -3.68 -16.34 -17.61
N ASP A 124 -3.17 -17.24 -18.46
CA ASP A 124 -3.54 -18.64 -18.58
C ASP A 124 -3.08 -19.57 -17.43
N GLN A 125 -2.45 -19.05 -16.37
CA GLN A 125 -1.98 -19.89 -15.24
C GLN A 125 -2.89 -19.89 -14.00
N GLU A 126 -3.97 -19.10 -13.96
CA GLU A 126 -4.83 -18.98 -12.76
C GLU A 126 -6.16 -19.76 -12.80
N THR A 127 -6.47 -20.52 -13.86
CA THR A 127 -7.73 -21.30 -13.95
C THR A 127 -7.58 -22.82 -13.74
N ALA A 128 -6.44 -23.27 -13.22
CA ALA A 128 -6.17 -24.68 -12.99
C ALA A 128 -6.01 -25.05 -11.50
N GLU A 129 -6.93 -24.61 -10.63
CA GLU A 129 -7.16 -25.22 -9.29
C GLU A 129 -8.64 -25.17 -8.91
#